data_AF-A0A7Z9BP68-F1
#
_entry.id   AF-A0A7Z9BP68-F1
#
_cell.length_a   1.000
_cell.length_b   1.000
_cell.length_c   1.000
_cell.angle_alpha   90.00
_cell.angle_beta   90.00
_cell.angle_gamma   90.00
#
_symmetry.space_group_name_H-M   'P 1'
#
loop_
_entity.id
_entity.type
_entity.pdbx_description
1 polymer ?
#
loop_
_entity_poly.entity_id
_entity_poly.type
_entity_poly.pdbx_seq_one_letter_code
_entity_poly.pdbx_strand_id
1 'polypeptide(L)' 'MAIVKISKDCLISEDQDSITLNLPDDCLKTDQTINYDKIAQVRGILKAKKKDLIAHTQKLRQEWE' A
#
# COMPACT_ATOMS: atom_id res chain seq x y z
N MET A 1 -15.15 9.84 -14.70
CA MET A 1 -16.02 8.81 -14.09
C MET A 1 -15.35 7.45 -14.27
N ALA A 2 -15.28 6.65 -13.21
CA ALA A 2 -14.76 5.29 -13.29
C ALA A 2 -15.94 4.33 -13.45
N ILE A 3 -15.82 3.37 -14.37
CA ILE A 3 -16.80 2.30 -14.54
C ILE A 3 -16.23 1.06 -13.86
N VAL A 4 -16.94 0.55 -12.86
CA VAL A 4 -16.53 -0.62 -12.09
C VAL A 4 -17.48 -1.77 -12.42
N LYS A 5 -16.93 -2.97 -12.65
CA LYS A 5 -17.70 -4.20 -12.85
C LYS A 5 -17.65 -5.02 -11.57
N ILE A 6 -18.80 -5.47 -11.10
CA ILE A 6 -18.96 -6.22 -9.84
C ILE A 6 -19.61 -7.56 -10.18
N SER A 7 -19.20 -8.65 -9.54
CA SER A 7 -19.86 -9.95 -9.76
C SER A 7 -21.30 -9.90 -9.27
N LYS A 8 -22.22 -10.58 -9.98
CA LYS A 8 -23.62 -10.72 -9.57
C LYS A 8 -23.76 -11.48 -8.26
N ASP A 9 -22.80 -12.33 -7.92
CA ASP A 9 -22.81 -13.10 -6.68
C ASP A 9 -22.70 -12.22 -5.43
N CYS A 10 -22.22 -10.98 -5.60
CA CYS A 10 -22.11 -10.00 -4.53
C CYS A 10 -23.35 -9.11 -4.42
N LEU A 11 -24.33 -9.20 -5.33
CA LEU A 11 -25.51 -8.34 -5.35
C LEU A 11 -26.61 -8.91 -4.44
N ILE A 12 -26.96 -8.19 -3.38
CA ILE A 12 -28.07 -8.56 -2.48
C ILE A 12 -29.38 -7.97 -3.01
N SER A 13 -29.39 -6.67 -3.31
CA SER A 13 -30.58 -5.98 -3.83
C SER A 13 -30.19 -4.79 -4.70
N GLU A 14 -31.07 -4.42 -5.62
CA GLU A 14 -30.93 -3.24 -6.48
C GLU A 14 -32.31 -2.59 -6.61
N ASP A 15 -32.38 -1.30 -6.26
CA ASP A 15 -33.55 -0.43 -6.39
C ASP A 15 -33.23 0.73 -7.33
N GLN A 16 -34.20 1.62 -7.61
CA GLN A 16 -33.97 2.78 -8.48
C GLN A 16 -32.86 3.72 -7.98
N ASP A 17 -32.68 3.80 -6.66
CA ASP A 17 -31.76 4.76 -6.03
C ASP A 17 -30.55 4.12 -5.36
N SER A 18 -30.50 2.79 -5.23
CA SER A 18 -29.42 2.14 -4.46
C SER A 18 -29.14 0.70 -4.88
N ILE A 19 -27.91 0.26 -4.59
CA ILE A 19 -27.45 -1.12 -4.81
C ILE A 19 -26.86 -1.61 -3.48
N THR A 20 -27.40 -2.71 -2.96
CA THR A 20 -26.90 -3.38 -1.75
C THR A 20 -26.00 -4.54 -2.15
N LEU A 21 -24.76 -4.50 -1.70
CA LEU A 21 -23.75 -5.52 -2.01
C LEU A 21 -23.30 -6.27 -0.76
N ASN A 22 -23.17 -7.59 -0.85
CA ASN A 22 -22.50 -8.42 0.14
C ASN A 22 -21.00 -8.43 -0.18
N LEU A 23 -20.25 -7.52 0.44
CA LEU A 23 -18.80 -7.48 0.31
C LEU A 23 -18.16 -8.14 1.54
N PRO A 24 -17.16 -9.01 1.37
CA PRO A 24 -16.34 -9.48 2.47
C PRO A 24 -15.75 -8.31 3.25
N ASP A 25 -15.59 -8.45 4.56
CA ASP A 25 -14.99 -7.42 5.42
C ASP A 25 -13.61 -6.99 4.90
N ASP A 26 -12.86 -7.89 4.28
CA ASP A 26 -11.56 -7.61 3.66
C ASP A 26 -11.64 -6.62 2.49
N CYS A 27 -12.78 -6.53 1.79
CA CYS A 27 -13.00 -5.52 0.75
C CYS A 27 -13.35 -4.15 1.33
N LEU A 28 -13.93 -4.12 2.54
CA LEU A 28 -14.20 -2.91 3.31
C LEU A 28 -12.94 -2.42 4.06
N LYS A 29 -11.93 -3.29 4.22
CA LYS A 29 -10.56 -2.94 4.63
C LYS A 29 -9.79 -2.23 3.50
N THR A 30 -10.42 -1.30 2.80
CA THR A 30 -9.64 -0.16 2.31
C THR A 30 -9.39 0.69 3.54
N ASP A 31 -8.27 0.41 4.21
CA ASP A 31 -7.71 1.24 5.27
C ASP A 31 -7.88 2.71 4.85
N GLN A 32 -8.89 3.39 5.42
CA GLN A 32 -9.09 4.83 5.24
C GLN A 32 -7.93 5.64 5.84
N THR A 33 -6.90 4.94 6.33
CA THR A 33 -5.70 5.44 6.99
C THR A 33 -4.40 4.93 6.36
N ILE A 34 -4.40 4.44 5.11
CA ILE A 34 -3.13 4.30 4.37
C ILE A 34 -2.59 5.69 4.04
N ASN A 35 -1.83 6.25 4.97
CA ASN A 35 -1.14 7.50 4.77
C ASN A 35 0.09 7.24 3.88
N TYR A 36 -0.09 7.41 2.57
CA TYR A 36 0.96 7.22 1.57
C TYR A 36 2.19 8.13 1.81
N ASP A 37 2.03 9.28 2.47
CA ASP A 37 3.16 10.14 2.84
C ASP A 37 4.02 9.49 3.92
N LYS A 38 3.41 8.82 4.92
CA LYS A 38 4.16 8.02 5.90
C LYS A 38 4.92 6.89 5.22
N ILE A 39 4.32 6.22 4.23
CA ILE A 39 4.99 5.15 3.47
C ILE A 39 6.18 5.72 2.68
N ALA A 40 6.01 6.88 2.04
CA ALA A 40 7.08 7.54 1.30
C ALA A 40 8.23 7.96 2.23
N GLN A 41 7.92 8.52 3.39
CA GLN A 41 8.90 8.93 4.40
C GLN A 41 9.69 7.73 4.93
N VAL A 42 9.02 6.63 5.31
CA VAL A 42 9.66 5.41 5.80
C VAL A 42 10.56 4.79 4.72
N ARG A 43 10.12 4.77 3.45
CA ARG A 43 10.95 4.32 2.32
C ARG A 43 12.19 5.20 2.13
N GLY A 44 12.06 6.51 2.30
CA GLY A 44 13.20 7.45 2.28
C GLY A 44 14.24 7.13 3.35
N ILE A 45 13.79 6.94 4.59
CA ILE A 45 14.66 6.58 5.74
C ILE A 45 15.38 5.25 5.48
N LEU A 46 14.67 4.23 4.99
CA LEU A 46 15.24 2.94 4.65
C LEU A 46 16.32 3.04 3.55
N LYS A 47 16.08 3.86 2.52
CA LYS A 47 17.07 4.10 1.46
C LYS A 47 18.32 4.81 1.99
N ALA A 48 18.16 5.80 2.87
CA ALA A 48 19.27 6.50 3.50
C ALA A 48 20.12 5.54 4.35
N LYS A 49 19.49 4.77 5.25
CA LYS A 49 20.18 3.77 6.07
C LYS A 49 20.92 2.72 5.23
N LYS A 50 20.30 2.25 4.14
CA LYS A 50 20.96 1.31 3.22
C LYS A 50 22.21 1.93 2.60
N LYS A 51 22.15 3.20 2.20
CA LYS A 51 23.30 3.92 1.62
C LYS A 51 24.43 4.05 2.63
N ASP A 52 24.12 4.43 3.87
CA ASP A 52 25.11 4.59 4.94
C ASP A 52 25.81 3.25 5.26
N LEU A 53 25.04 2.15 5.29
CA LEU A 53 25.55 0.82 5.58
C LEU A 53 26.47 0.29 4.47
N ILE A 54 26.13 0.57 3.21
CA ILE A 54 27.01 0.27 2.07
C ILE A 54 28.30 1.10 2.14
N ALA A 55 28.19 2.41 2.40
CA ALA A 55 29.35 3.29 2.51
C ALA A 55 30.29 2.87 3.65
N HIS A 56 29.72 2.49 4.80
CA HIS A 56 30.50 1.96 5.92
C HIS A 56 31.23 0.66 5.56
N THR A 57 30.55 -0.26 4.87
CA THR A 57 31.15 -1.53 4.43
C THR A 57 32.27 -1.30 3.41
N GLN A 58 32.10 -0.35 2.50
CA GLN A 58 33.14 0.04 1.53
C GLN A 58 34.35 0.67 2.22
N LYS A 59 34.13 1.54 3.22
CA LYS A 59 35.20 2.14 4.02
C LYS A 59 36.02 1.07 4.74
N LEU A 60 35.36 0.13 5.41
CA LEU A 60 36.03 -1.00 6.07
C LEU A 60 36.83 -1.85 5.08
N ARG A 61 36.31 -2.08 3.87
CA ARG A 61 37.05 -2.81 2.83
C ARG A 61 38.33 -2.07 2.42
N GLN A 62 38.26 -0.76 2.22
CA GLN A 62 39.45 0.04 1.85
C GLN A 62 40.47 0.18 2.98
N GLU A 63 40.07 0.04 4.24
CA GLU A 63 41.00 0.01 5.38
C GLU A 63 41.71 -1.35 5.53
N TRP A 64 41.21 -2.39 4.89
CA TRP A 64 41.75 -3.76 4.94
C TRP A 64 42.60 -4.13 3.71
N GLU A 65 42.50 -3.38 2.61
CA GLU A 65 43.41 -3.44 1.46
C GLU A 65 44.63 -2.52 1.66
#